data_AF-A0A5D2ZV08-F1
#
_entry.id   AF-A0A5D2ZV08-F1
#
_cell.length_a   1.000
_cell.length_b   1.000
_cell.length_c   1.000
_cell.angle_alpha   90.00
_cell.angle_beta   90.00
_cell.angle_gamma   90.00
#
_symmetry.space_group_name_H-M   'P 1'
#
loop_
_entity.id
_entity.type
_entity.pdbx_description
1 polymer ?
#
loop_
_entity_poly.entity_id
_entity_poly.type
_entity_poly.pdbx_seq_one_letter_code
_entity_poly.pdbx_strand_id
1 'polypeptide(L)'
;MEMPKVIPVCCCGNPAKINTSWSNDNPGRRFFGCKKFGSGFQKPCWFFTWFDPPLTSHSQIMLLGLLKKVRTLEDVKRRERKTWFLVLIFVTVLLFFKP
;
A
#
# COMPACT_ATOMS: atom_id res chain seq x y z
N MET A 1 -0.43 24.53 2.78
CA MET A 1 -1.13 23.33 3.32
C MET A 1 -1.72 22.59 2.14
N GLU A 2 -1.31 21.35 1.88
CA GLU A 2 -1.91 20.54 0.81
C GLU A 2 -3.38 20.24 1.13
N MET A 3 -4.27 20.54 0.19
CA MET A 3 -5.69 20.29 0.32
C MET A 3 -6.00 18.80 0.03
N PRO A 4 -6.82 18.14 0.87
CA PRO A 4 -7.29 16.79 0.59
C PRO A 4 -8.15 16.77 -0.68
N LYS A 5 -7.84 15.86 -1.61
CA LYS A 5 -8.67 15.65 -2.81
C LYS A 5 -10.04 15.03 -2.49
N VAL A 6 -10.11 14.27 -1.40
CA VAL A 6 -11.34 13.62 -0.91
C VAL A 6 -11.44 13.83 0.59
N ILE A 7 -12.60 14.28 1.06
CA ILE A 7 -12.91 14.44 2.48
C ILE A 7 -13.90 13.34 2.87
N PRO A 8 -13.51 12.36 3.70
CA PRO A 8 -14.41 11.30 4.12
C PRO A 8 -15.50 11.84 5.06
N VAL A 9 -16.64 11.15 5.09
CA VAL A 9 -17.76 11.48 5.98
C VAL A 9 -17.69 10.59 7.22
N CYS A 10 -17.79 11.19 8.40
CA CYS A 10 -17.79 10.45 9.66
C CYS A 10 -19.13 9.78 9.93
N CYS A 11 -19.21 8.90 10.94
CA CYS A 11 -20.44 8.19 11.30
C CYS A 11 -21.60 9.11 11.73
N CYS A 12 -21.33 10.39 12.02
CA CYS A 12 -22.38 11.39 12.27
C CYS A 12 -22.93 12.04 10.98
N GLY A 13 -22.57 11.55 9.79
CA GLY A 13 -22.97 12.12 8.50
C GLY A 13 -22.30 13.47 8.17
N ASN A 14 -21.24 13.85 8.88
CA ASN A 14 -20.55 15.13 8.70
C ASN A 14 -19.18 14.94 8.03
N PRO A 15 -18.69 15.91 7.23
CA PRO A 15 -17.32 15.89 6.73
C PRO A 15 -16.31 15.76 7.88
N ALA A 16 -15.38 14.83 7.75
CA ALA A 16 -14.33 14.62 8.72
C ALA A 16 -13.31 15.77 8.66
N LYS A 17 -12.67 16.04 9.80
CA LYS A 17 -11.62 17.05 9.95
C LYS A 17 -10.26 16.38 9.92
N ILE A 18 -9.27 16.99 9.26
CA ILE A 18 -7.88 16.57 9.39
C ILE A 18 -7.31 17.04 10.73
N ASN A 19 -6.75 16.11 11.49
CA ASN A 19 -6.00 16.36 12.72
C ASN A 19 -4.57 15.82 12.55
N THR A 20 -3.67 16.28 13.43
CA THR A 20 -2.29 15.81 13.51
C THR A 20 -2.13 15.02 14.80
N SER A 21 -1.54 13.84 14.70
CA SER A 21 -1.20 13.01 15.85
C SER A 21 -0.01 13.60 16.60
N TRP A 22 -0.17 13.70 17.91
CA TRP A 22 0.86 14.13 18.86
C TRP A 22 1.34 12.98 19.75
N SER A 23 0.96 11.74 19.43
CA SER A 23 1.47 10.58 20.17
C SER A 23 2.94 10.31 19.82
N ASN A 24 3.67 9.74 20.76
CA ASN A 24 5.07 9.35 20.56
C ASN A 24 5.25 8.31 19.45
N ASP A 25 4.25 7.45 19.24
CA ASP A 25 4.30 6.41 18.20
C ASP A 25 4.05 6.96 16.78
N ASN A 26 3.34 8.08 16.66
CA ASN A 26 2.94 8.66 15.38
C ASN A 26 3.05 10.20 15.38
N PRO A 27 4.20 10.79 15.72
CA PRO A 27 4.34 12.23 15.80
C PRO A 27 4.19 12.86 14.42
N GLY A 28 3.36 13.90 14.32
CA GLY A 28 3.18 14.67 13.08
C GLY A 28 2.33 13.97 12.01
N ARG A 29 1.94 12.70 12.19
CA ARG A 29 1.12 11.97 11.22
C ARG A 29 -0.31 12.50 11.21
N ARG A 30 -0.85 12.77 10.02
CA ARG A 30 -2.19 13.36 9.87
C ARG A 30 -3.25 12.28 9.70
N PHE A 31 -4.44 12.52 10.22
CA PHE A 31 -5.58 11.62 10.12
C PHE A 31 -6.90 12.40 10.00
N PHE A 32 -7.90 11.81 9.38
CA PHE A 32 -9.27 12.30 9.41
C PHE A 32 -9.99 11.76 10.66
N GLY A 33 -10.64 12.65 11.39
CA GLY A 33 -11.47 12.32 12.55
C GLY A 33 -12.80 13.05 12.53
N CYS A 34 -13.73 12.63 13.40
CA CYS A 34 -14.98 13.37 13.59
C CYS A 34 -14.69 14.85 13.91
N LYS A 35 -15.47 15.79 13.34
CA LYS A 35 -15.32 17.22 13.66
C LYS A 35 -15.52 17.55 15.15
N LYS A 36 -16.23 16.68 15.88
CA LYS A 36 -16.49 16.76 17.31
C LYS A 36 -15.37 16.15 18.16
N PHE A 37 -14.39 15.49 17.54
CA PHE A 37 -13.28 14.85 18.23
C PHE A 37 -12.48 15.90 19.01
N GLY A 38 -12.25 15.66 20.30
CA GLY A 38 -11.62 16.63 21.21
C GLY A 38 -12.53 17.77 21.69
N SER A 39 -13.83 17.78 21.33
CA SER A 39 -14.79 18.73 21.89
C SER A 39 -15.23 18.29 23.28
N GLY A 40 -15.13 19.18 24.27
CA GLY A 40 -15.67 18.94 25.62
C GLY A 40 -17.20 19.00 25.72
N PHE A 41 -17.87 19.53 24.68
CA PHE A 41 -19.31 19.81 24.70
C PHE A 41 -20.14 18.85 23.85
N GLN A 42 -19.52 18.12 22.94
CA GLN A 42 -20.24 17.24 22.00
C GLN A 42 -19.58 15.87 21.94
N LYS A 43 -20.39 14.80 22.09
CA LYS A 43 -19.90 13.42 21.97
C LYS A 43 -19.43 13.16 20.52
N PRO A 44 -18.15 12.82 20.29
CA PRO A 44 -17.68 12.43 18.97
C PRO A 44 -18.11 11.00 18.63
N CYS A 45 -18.17 10.70 17.34
CA CYS A 45 -18.07 9.31 16.89
C CYS A 45 -16.60 8.90 16.78
N TRP A 46 -16.33 7.60 16.90
CA TRP A 46 -15.00 7.01 16.84
C TRP A 46 -14.46 6.84 15.41
N PHE A 47 -14.92 7.68 14.47
CA PHE A 47 -14.43 7.66 13.08
C PHE A 47 -12.96 8.09 13.04
N PHE A 48 -12.13 7.27 12.40
CA PHE A 48 -10.71 7.50 12.22
C PHE A 48 -10.26 6.88 10.88
N THR A 49 -9.47 7.62 10.11
CA THR A 49 -8.69 7.07 8.99
C THR A 49 -7.45 7.91 8.76
N TRP A 50 -6.34 7.30 8.32
CA TRP A 50 -5.13 8.03 8.01
C TRP A 50 -5.33 9.00 6.83
N PHE A 51 -4.66 10.15 6.88
CA PHE A 51 -4.55 11.06 5.75
C PHE A 51 -3.29 10.72 4.99
N ASP A 52 -3.44 10.17 3.79
CA ASP A 52 -2.35 9.94 2.86
C ASP A 52 -2.25 11.13 1.90
N PRO A 53 -1.15 11.93 1.96
CA PRO A 53 -0.95 12.99 1.00
C PRO A 53 -0.77 12.42 -0.42
N PRO A 54 -1.05 13.22 -1.46
CA PRO A 54 -0.73 12.83 -2.82
C PRO A 54 0.76 12.47 -2.92
N LEU A 55 1.09 11.37 -3.59
CA LEU A 55 2.47 11.04 -3.89
C LEU A 55 3.09 12.20 -4.69
N THR A 56 4.27 12.67 -4.26
CA THR A 56 5.06 13.64 -5.03
C THR A 56 5.47 13.02 -6.37
N SER A 57 5.72 13.86 -7.39
CA SER A 57 6.19 13.38 -8.71
C SER A 57 7.40 12.45 -8.60
N HIS A 58 8.36 12.81 -7.74
CA HIS A 58 9.54 11.98 -7.47
C HIS A 58 9.18 10.61 -6.88
N SER A 59 8.31 10.58 -5.85
CA SER A 59 7.88 9.32 -5.24
C SER A 59 7.08 8.42 -6.20
N GLN A 60 6.28 9.01 -7.09
CA GLN A 60 5.56 8.25 -8.12
C GLN A 60 6.53 7.59 -9.10
N ILE A 61 7.55 8.32 -9.57
CA ILE A 61 8.58 7.78 -10.46
C ILE A 61 9.33 6.63 -9.77
N MET A 62 9.72 6.83 -8.51
CA MET A 62 10.38 5.78 -7.73
C MET A 62 9.50 4.53 -7.57
N LEU A 63 8.21 4.71 -7.22
CA LEU A 63 7.26 3.62 -7.09
C LEU A 63 7.09 2.85 -8.41
N LEU A 64 6.94 3.55 -9.53
CA LEU A 64 6.85 2.93 -10.85
C LEU A 64 8.12 2.16 -11.22
N GLY A 65 9.30 2.72 -10.91
CA GLY A 65 10.58 2.04 -11.12
C GLY A 65 10.71 0.75 -10.30
N LEU A 66 10.29 0.79 -9.03
CA LEU A 66 10.26 -0.39 -8.15
C LEU A 66 9.29 -1.45 -8.66
N LEU A 67 8.07 -1.07 -9.04
CA LEU A 67 7.08 -1.99 -9.62
C LEU A 67 7.59 -2.66 -10.89
N LYS A 68 8.27 -1.90 -11.76
CA LYS A 68 8.91 -2.45 -12.97
C LYS A 68 9.98 -3.47 -12.60
N LYS A 69 10.82 -3.17 -11.60
CA LYS A 69 11.88 -4.09 -11.14
C LYS A 69 11.29 -5.38 -10.57
N VAL A 70 10.25 -5.30 -9.75
CA VAL A 70 9.54 -6.46 -9.20
C VAL A 70 9.04 -7.37 -10.33
N ARG A 71 8.33 -6.80 -11.32
CA ARG A 71 7.84 -7.56 -12.48
C ARG A 71 8.97 -8.26 -13.23
N THR A 72 10.07 -7.56 -13.50
CA THR A 72 11.22 -8.15 -14.17
C THR A 72 11.79 -9.34 -13.38
N LEU A 73 11.92 -9.21 -12.06
CA LEU A 73 12.41 -10.29 -11.20
C LEU A 73 11.45 -11.49 -11.16
N GLU A 74 10.15 -11.24 -11.10
CA GLU A 74 9.12 -12.29 -11.18
C GLU A 74 9.17 -13.03 -12.51
N ASP A 75 9.37 -12.33 -13.62
CA ASP A 75 9.50 -12.92 -14.96
C ASP A 75 10.78 -13.75 -15.11
N VAL A 76 11.91 -13.29 -14.56
CA VAL A 76 13.16 -14.07 -14.51
C VAL A 76 12.93 -15.36 -13.73
N LYS A 77 12.38 -15.27 -12.51
CA LYS A 77 12.06 -16.45 -11.68
C LYS A 77 11.06 -17.39 -12.35
N ARG A 78 10.11 -16.87 -13.13
CA ARG A 78 9.17 -17.67 -13.93
C ARG A 78 9.88 -18.41 -15.06
N ARG A 79 10.79 -17.75 -15.77
CA ARG A 79 11.61 -18.36 -16.83
C ARG A 79 12.50 -19.46 -16.27
N GLU A 80 13.23 -19.18 -15.18
CA GLU A 80 14.06 -20.17 -14.50
C GLU A 80 13.25 -21.40 -14.10
N ARG A 81 12.10 -21.23 -13.45
CA ARG A 81 11.21 -22.36 -13.10
C ARG A 81 10.80 -23.19 -14.31
N LYS A 82 10.44 -22.55 -15.43
CA LYS A 82 10.10 -23.26 -16.67
C LYS A 82 11.31 -24.01 -17.23
N THR A 83 12.47 -23.38 -17.28
CA THR A 83 13.71 -24.02 -17.76
C THR A 83 14.05 -25.24 -16.91
N TRP A 84 14.02 -25.11 -15.58
CA TRP A 84 14.28 -26.23 -14.66
C TRP A 84 13.26 -27.37 -14.81
N PHE A 85 11.97 -27.04 -15.03
CA PHE A 85 10.95 -28.04 -15.31
C PHE A 85 11.23 -28.80 -16.62
N LEU A 86 11.63 -28.10 -17.68
CA LEU A 86 12.01 -28.72 -18.96
C LEU A 86 13.27 -29.58 -18.82
N VAL A 87 14.29 -29.12 -18.09
CA VAL A 87 15.50 -29.88 -17.80
C VAL A 87 15.17 -31.15 -17.01
N LEU A 88 14.31 -31.05 -15.99
CA LEU A 88 13.85 -32.20 -15.22
C LEU A 88 13.18 -33.24 -16.13
N ILE A 89 12.24 -32.80 -16.99
CA ILE A 89 11.59 -33.68 -17.97
C ILE A 89 12.63 -34.36 -18.86
N PHE A 90 13.55 -33.60 -19.45
CA PHE A 90 14.58 -34.13 -20.34
C PHE A 90 15.46 -35.18 -19.65
N VAL A 91 15.93 -34.91 -18.42
CA VAL A 91 16.73 -35.84 -17.63
C VAL A 91 15.93 -37.11 -17.31
N THR A 92 14.66 -36.99 -16.91
CA THR A 92 13.82 -38.18 -16.66
C THR A 92 13.66 -39.04 -17.91
N VAL A 93 13.40 -38.43 -19.07
CA VAL A 93 13.31 -39.14 -20.36
C VAL A 93 14.62 -39.88 -20.64
N LEU A 94 15.78 -39.22 -20.53
CA LEU A 94 17.07 -39.87 -20.74
C LEU A 94 17.32 -41.06 -19.80
N LEU A 95 16.81 -41.03 -18.57
CA LEU A 95 16.93 -42.15 -17.62
C LEU A 95 16.02 -43.33 -18.00
N PHE A 96 14.80 -43.07 -18.47
CA PHE A 96 13.85 -44.12 -18.88
C PHE A 96 14.19 -44.76 -20.22
N PHE A 97 14.81 -44.01 -21.13
CA PHE A 97 15.21 -44.48 -22.46
C PHE A 97 16.71 -44.83 -22.54
N LYS A 98 17.39 -44.94 -21.39
CA LYS A 98 18.74 -45.49 -21.34
C LYS A 98 18.66 -47.02 -21.50
N PRO A 99 19.36 -47.62 -22.49
CA PRO A 99 19.34 -49.07 -22.71
C PRO A 99 19.97 -49.84 -21.55
#